data_AF-A0A1J7JNP4-F1
#
_entry.id   AF-A0A1J7JNP4-F1
#
_cell.length_a   1.000
_cell.length_b   1.000
_cell.length_c   1.000
_cell.angle_alpha   90.00
_cell.angle_beta   90.00
_cell.angle_gamma   90.00
#
_symmetry.space_group_name_H-M   'P 1'
#
loop_
_entity.id
_entity.type
_entity.pdbx_description
1 polymer ?
#
loop_
_entity_poly.entity_id
_entity_poly.type
_entity_poly.pdbx_seq_one_letter_code
_entity_poly.pdbx_strand_id
1 'polypeptide(L)'
;INAADVSDQAVLHECVLDRKVAMLRLLLDSGADVNKTGQYGMTPPMMAITTGDDTEILVTLLDAGADLEKRNIYGSTVLQCATLIIGDKPSDVICTLVGRGADFQNRLNARNNLGETALYKAACDNNIVAVAALLGAGAGVDLPDFAGLTPLCAAISRGHNDTASLLLEGGADR
;
A
#
# COMPACT_ATOMS: atom_id res chain seq x y z
N ILE A 1 -17.84 21.97 -8.64
CA ILE A 1 -17.52 20.75 -9.40
C ILE A 1 -18.18 20.91 -10.76
N ASN A 2 -17.39 21.10 -11.81
CA ASN A 2 -17.88 21.29 -13.17
C ASN A 2 -17.69 19.97 -13.96
N ALA A 3 -18.44 19.75 -15.04
CA ALA A 3 -18.36 18.51 -15.82
C ALA A 3 -16.95 18.19 -16.36
N ALA A 4 -16.14 19.22 -16.63
CA ALA A 4 -14.73 19.07 -17.01
C ALA A 4 -13.85 18.49 -15.89
N ASP A 5 -14.10 18.88 -14.63
CA ASP A 5 -13.39 18.35 -13.46
C ASP A 5 -13.73 16.86 -13.23
N VAL A 6 -14.96 16.45 -13.56
CA VAL A 6 -15.38 15.04 -13.50
C VAL A 6 -14.77 14.23 -14.67
N SER A 7 -14.66 14.81 -15.87
CA SER A 7 -14.01 14.13 -17.00
C SER A 7 -12.52 13.95 -16.75
N ASP A 8 -11.81 15.00 -16.34
CA ASP A 8 -10.36 14.97 -16.18
C ASP A 8 -9.94 14.00 -15.07
N GLN A 9 -10.77 13.86 -14.03
CA GLN A 9 -10.51 12.94 -12.93
C GLN A 9 -10.85 11.49 -13.26
N ALA A 10 -11.93 11.22 -13.98
CA ALA A 10 -12.17 9.88 -14.52
C ALA A 10 -11.02 9.46 -15.45
N VAL A 11 -10.51 10.41 -16.24
CA VAL A 11 -9.39 10.19 -17.17
C VAL A 11 -8.07 9.94 -16.43
N LEU A 12 -7.77 10.61 -15.31
CA LEU A 12 -6.56 10.32 -14.53
C LEU A 12 -6.55 8.87 -14.01
N HIS A 13 -7.68 8.41 -13.47
CA HIS A 13 -7.83 7.03 -13.00
C HIS A 13 -7.67 6.04 -14.15
N GLU A 14 -8.33 6.28 -15.29
CA GLU A 14 -8.19 5.45 -16.48
C GLU A 14 -6.75 5.42 -17.01
N CYS A 15 -6.02 6.53 -16.97
CA CYS A 15 -4.61 6.57 -17.37
C CYS A 15 -3.71 5.71 -16.47
N VAL A 16 -3.99 5.66 -15.17
CA VAL A 16 -3.28 4.77 -14.24
C VAL A 16 -3.59 3.31 -14.56
N LEU A 17 -4.87 2.97 -14.75
CA LEU A 17 -5.30 1.60 -15.10
C LEU A 17 -4.69 1.13 -16.43
N ASP A 18 -4.70 1.99 -17.44
CA ASP A 18 -4.17 1.73 -18.78
C ASP A 18 -2.65 1.92 -18.90
N ARG A 19 -1.98 2.35 -17.81
CA ARG A 19 -0.52 2.59 -17.74
C ARG A 19 -0.02 3.62 -18.76
N LYS A 20 -0.80 4.66 -19.03
CA LYS A 20 -0.46 5.73 -19.97
C LYS A 20 0.39 6.81 -19.30
N VAL A 21 1.68 6.53 -19.04
CA VAL A 21 2.60 7.44 -18.32
C VAL A 21 2.62 8.85 -18.93
N ALA A 22 2.72 8.97 -20.26
CA ALA A 22 2.78 10.27 -20.93
C ALA A 22 1.49 11.09 -20.72
N MET A 23 0.33 10.42 -20.76
CA MET A 23 -0.96 11.07 -20.51
C MET A 23 -1.11 11.43 -19.03
N LEU A 24 -0.67 10.54 -18.13
CA LEU A 24 -0.66 10.82 -16.70
C LEU A 24 0.15 12.07 -16.37
N ARG A 25 1.37 12.19 -16.92
CA ARG A 25 2.21 13.39 -16.75
C ARG A 25 1.51 14.64 -17.27
N LEU A 26 0.93 14.60 -18.47
CA LEU A 26 0.20 15.73 -19.05
C LEU A 26 -0.96 16.19 -18.15
N LEU A 27 -1.73 15.26 -17.58
CA LEU A 27 -2.86 15.59 -16.69
C LEU A 27 -2.37 16.23 -15.40
N LEU A 28 -1.30 15.67 -14.79
CA LEU A 28 -0.70 16.22 -13.57
C LEU A 28 -0.12 17.62 -13.81
N ASP A 29 0.59 17.82 -14.93
CA ASP A 29 1.12 19.13 -15.35
C ASP A 29 0.00 20.15 -15.61
N SER A 30 -1.18 19.67 -16.01
CA SER A 30 -2.38 20.50 -16.21
C SER A 30 -3.15 20.80 -14.90
N GLY A 31 -2.66 20.31 -13.76
CA GLY A 31 -3.25 20.56 -12.43
C GLY A 31 -4.29 19.54 -12.00
N ALA A 32 -4.33 18.34 -12.59
CA ALA A 32 -5.18 17.28 -12.11
C ALA A 32 -4.84 16.90 -10.64
N ASP A 33 -5.86 16.70 -9.82
CA ASP A 33 -5.69 16.33 -8.41
C ASP A 33 -5.20 14.88 -8.28
N VAL A 34 -3.90 14.73 -8.00
CA VAL A 34 -3.23 13.43 -7.76
C VAL A 34 -3.82 12.64 -6.59
N ASN A 35 -4.59 13.29 -5.72
CA ASN A 35 -5.20 12.70 -4.52
C ASN A 35 -6.70 12.46 -4.65
N LYS A 36 -7.27 12.72 -5.84
CA LYS A 36 -8.68 12.44 -6.04
C LYS A 36 -8.94 10.95 -5.99
N THR A 37 -9.94 10.54 -5.23
CA THR A 37 -10.29 9.14 -5.09
C THR A 37 -11.30 8.70 -6.14
N GLY A 38 -11.09 7.51 -6.71
CA GLY A 38 -12.00 6.84 -7.62
C GLY A 38 -13.00 5.95 -6.87
N GLN A 39 -13.38 4.85 -7.52
CA GLN A 39 -14.27 3.86 -6.91
C GLN A 39 -13.68 3.29 -5.62
N TYR A 40 -14.54 3.02 -4.62
CA TYR A 40 -14.13 2.51 -3.30
C TYR A 40 -13.14 3.41 -2.55
N GLY A 41 -13.04 4.69 -2.90
CA GLY A 41 -12.10 5.60 -2.25
C GLY A 41 -10.64 5.32 -2.62
N MET A 42 -10.38 4.58 -3.70
CA MET A 42 -9.03 4.26 -4.14
C MET A 42 -8.33 5.52 -4.64
N THR A 43 -7.16 5.84 -4.09
CA THR A 43 -6.31 6.90 -4.63
C THR A 43 -5.55 6.39 -5.86
N PRO A 44 -5.06 7.27 -6.74
CA PRO A 44 -4.29 6.85 -7.91
C PRO A 44 -3.08 5.96 -7.58
N PRO A 45 -2.29 6.20 -6.50
CA PRO A 45 -1.23 5.27 -6.10
C PRO A 45 -1.75 3.89 -5.68
N MET A 46 -2.90 3.81 -4.98
CA MET A 46 -3.49 2.51 -4.64
C MET A 46 -3.86 1.73 -5.90
N MET A 47 -4.41 2.41 -6.91
CA MET A 47 -4.73 1.74 -8.17
C MET A 47 -3.48 1.26 -8.91
N ALA A 48 -2.45 2.10 -9.00
CA ALA A 48 -1.18 1.76 -9.65
C ALA A 48 -0.55 0.48 -9.09
N ILE A 49 -0.64 0.30 -7.78
CA ILE A 49 -0.20 -0.90 -7.06
C ILE A 49 -1.03 -2.13 -7.48
N THR A 50 -2.35 -2.00 -7.54
CA THR A 50 -3.24 -3.12 -7.88
C THR A 50 -3.21 -3.53 -9.36
N THR A 51 -2.78 -2.63 -10.25
CA THR A 51 -2.69 -2.89 -11.71
C THR A 51 -1.37 -3.55 -12.13
N GLY A 52 -0.39 -3.68 -11.22
CA GLY A 52 0.89 -4.36 -11.43
C GLY A 52 1.93 -3.59 -12.26
N ASP A 53 3.18 -4.09 -12.24
CA ASP A 53 4.45 -3.78 -12.98
C ASP A 53 4.89 -2.32 -13.27
N ASP A 54 4.03 -1.36 -12.97
CA ASP A 54 4.09 0.09 -13.02
C ASP A 54 4.99 0.89 -12.07
N THR A 55 6.25 0.55 -11.77
CA THR A 55 6.99 1.42 -10.84
C THR A 55 7.11 2.84 -11.39
N GLU A 56 7.09 3.07 -12.71
CA GLU A 56 7.11 4.41 -13.27
C GLU A 56 5.81 5.19 -13.00
N ILE A 57 4.64 4.55 -13.15
CA ILE A 57 3.35 5.19 -12.81
C ILE A 57 3.32 5.54 -11.33
N LEU A 58 3.70 4.60 -10.46
CA LEU A 58 3.74 4.84 -9.02
C LEU A 58 4.69 6.00 -8.72
N VAL A 59 5.92 5.96 -9.20
CA VAL A 59 6.92 7.02 -8.99
C VAL A 59 6.44 8.37 -9.50
N THR A 60 5.80 8.42 -10.68
CA THR A 60 5.23 9.67 -11.23
C THR A 60 4.17 10.27 -10.30
N LEU A 61 3.29 9.42 -9.74
CA LEU A 61 2.28 9.87 -8.77
C LEU A 61 2.91 10.35 -7.46
N LEU A 62 3.95 9.65 -6.98
CA LEU A 62 4.69 10.05 -5.79
C LEU A 62 5.41 11.39 -6.00
N ASP A 63 6.05 11.59 -7.16
CA ASP A 63 6.72 12.84 -7.54
C ASP A 63 5.73 14.02 -7.62
N ALA A 64 4.48 13.75 -8.00
CA ALA A 64 3.41 14.73 -8.03
C ALA A 64 2.78 15.02 -6.66
N GLY A 65 3.30 14.43 -5.56
CA GLY A 65 2.85 14.73 -4.21
C GLY A 65 1.61 13.95 -3.76
N ALA A 66 1.47 12.70 -4.22
CA ALA A 66 0.40 11.84 -3.74
C ALA A 66 0.46 11.62 -2.21
N ASP A 67 -0.69 11.78 -1.56
CA ASP A 67 -0.95 11.51 -0.16
C ASP A 67 -1.12 10.02 0.06
N LEU A 68 -0.13 9.43 0.73
CA LEU A 68 -0.06 8.01 0.98
C LEU A 68 -0.82 7.57 2.24
N GLU A 69 -1.27 8.53 3.06
CA GLU A 69 -2.04 8.30 4.28
C GLU A 69 -3.54 8.40 4.07
N LYS A 70 -3.96 8.91 2.90
CA LYS A 70 -5.36 8.90 2.50
C LYS A 70 -5.87 7.45 2.47
N ARG A 71 -7.05 7.24 3.05
CA ARG A 71 -7.64 5.92 3.26
C ARG A 71 -8.76 5.64 2.26
N ASN A 72 -8.81 4.41 1.77
CA ASN A 72 -9.97 3.93 1.01
C ASN A 72 -11.14 3.56 1.94
N ILE A 73 -12.25 3.04 1.40
CA ILE A 73 -13.43 2.69 2.21
C ILE A 73 -13.17 1.59 3.25
N TYR A 74 -12.12 0.80 3.10
CA TYR A 74 -11.70 -0.24 4.05
C TYR A 74 -10.78 0.33 5.15
N GLY A 75 -10.50 1.62 5.11
CA GLY A 75 -9.54 2.27 5.99
C GLY A 75 -8.09 2.00 5.59
N SER A 76 -7.83 1.36 4.46
CA SER A 76 -6.47 0.98 4.06
C SER A 76 -5.72 2.15 3.43
N THR A 77 -4.44 2.29 3.78
CA THR A 77 -3.47 3.20 3.14
C THR A 77 -2.82 2.55 1.91
N VAL A 78 -2.02 3.33 1.17
CA VAL A 78 -1.28 2.85 0.00
C VAL A 78 -0.34 1.69 0.37
N LEU A 79 0.32 1.78 1.53
CA LEU A 79 1.22 0.72 2.02
C LEU A 79 0.47 -0.58 2.31
N GLN A 80 -0.72 -0.51 2.92
CA GLN A 80 -1.54 -1.68 3.19
C GLN A 80 -2.07 -2.31 1.89
N CYS A 81 -2.35 -1.50 0.86
CA CYS A 81 -2.68 -2.04 -0.47
C CYS A 81 -1.48 -2.74 -1.13
N ALA A 82 -0.24 -2.33 -0.85
CA ALA A 82 0.96 -2.96 -1.41
C ALA A 82 1.14 -4.42 -0.99
N THR A 83 0.60 -4.83 0.16
CA THR A 83 0.69 -6.21 0.64
C THR A 83 -0.22 -7.18 -0.14
N LEU A 84 -1.18 -6.65 -0.90
CA LEU A 84 -2.06 -7.41 -1.79
C LEU A 84 -1.38 -7.80 -3.11
N ILE A 85 -0.18 -7.27 -3.40
CA ILE A 85 0.59 -7.66 -4.58
C ILE A 85 1.10 -9.09 -4.39
N ILE A 86 0.98 -9.91 -5.44
CA ILE A 86 1.46 -11.31 -5.47
C ILE A 86 2.81 -11.37 -6.21
N GLY A 87 3.71 -12.25 -5.77
CA GLY A 87 5.04 -12.47 -6.36
C GLY A 87 6.14 -11.67 -5.66
N ASP A 88 7.25 -11.39 -6.35
CA ASP A 88 8.46 -10.79 -5.76
C ASP A 88 8.42 -9.24 -5.69
N LYS A 89 7.46 -8.63 -6.38
CA LYS A 89 7.29 -7.17 -6.51
C LYS A 89 6.88 -6.39 -5.25
N PRO A 90 6.22 -7.00 -4.24
CA PRO A 90 5.89 -6.27 -3.01
C PRO A 90 7.13 -5.62 -2.40
N SER A 91 8.31 -6.25 -2.49
CA SER A 91 9.57 -5.67 -1.99
C SER A 91 9.88 -4.31 -2.61
N ASP A 92 9.90 -4.21 -3.95
CA ASP A 92 10.28 -2.97 -4.62
C ASP A 92 9.27 -1.84 -4.37
N VAL A 93 7.98 -2.17 -4.36
CA VAL A 93 6.91 -1.20 -4.08
C VAL A 93 7.00 -0.74 -2.62
N ILE A 94 7.12 -1.66 -1.66
CA ILE A 94 7.24 -1.33 -0.24
C ILE A 94 8.50 -0.50 0.00
N CYS A 95 9.65 -0.90 -0.54
CA CYS A 95 10.90 -0.14 -0.46
C CYS A 95 10.75 1.27 -1.06
N THR A 96 10.08 1.41 -2.21
CA THR A 96 9.81 2.70 -2.84
C THR A 96 8.92 3.58 -1.95
N LEU A 97 7.85 3.02 -1.38
CA LEU A 97 6.91 3.74 -0.50
C LEU A 97 7.56 4.15 0.83
N VAL A 98 8.46 3.31 1.36
CA VAL A 98 9.22 3.55 2.60
C VAL A 98 10.35 4.57 2.37
N GLY A 99 11.06 4.49 1.24
CA GLY A 99 12.17 5.39 0.91
C GLY A 99 11.77 6.83 0.56
N ARG A 100 10.48 7.08 0.32
CA ARG A 100 9.92 8.40 -0.02
C ARG A 100 9.35 9.09 1.23
N GLY A 101 10.19 9.86 1.92
CA GLY A 101 9.81 10.83 2.96
C GLY A 101 10.34 10.53 4.37
N ALA A 102 10.61 11.58 5.15
CA ALA A 102 11.23 11.48 6.48
C ALA A 102 10.32 10.94 7.61
N ASP A 103 8.99 10.87 7.38
CA ASP A 103 7.99 10.50 8.39
C ASP A 103 7.40 9.08 8.23
N PHE A 104 8.09 8.18 7.52
CA PHE A 104 7.54 6.86 7.18
C PHE A 104 7.28 5.94 8.40
N GLN A 105 7.93 6.18 9.54
CA GLN A 105 7.79 5.34 10.74
C GLN A 105 6.36 5.29 11.28
N ASN A 106 5.60 6.40 11.21
CA ASN A 106 4.19 6.40 11.62
C ASN A 106 3.31 5.62 10.62
N ARG A 107 3.70 5.65 9.34
CA ARG A 107 2.94 5.07 8.22
C ARG A 107 2.98 3.54 8.20
N LEU A 108 4.09 2.95 8.63
CA LEU A 108 4.28 1.49 8.75
C LEU A 108 3.24 0.84 9.67
N ASN A 109 2.81 1.58 10.70
CA ASN A 109 1.94 1.08 11.76
C ASN A 109 0.47 1.57 11.62
N ALA A 110 0.13 2.18 10.47
CA ALA A 110 -1.23 2.57 10.15
C ALA A 110 -2.17 1.35 10.22
N ARG A 111 -3.33 1.53 10.87
CA ARG A 111 -4.33 0.48 11.05
C ARG A 111 -5.53 0.71 10.17
N ASN A 112 -6.02 -0.31 9.47
CA ASN A 112 -7.27 -0.21 8.69
C ASN A 112 -8.51 -0.29 9.60
N ASN A 113 -9.71 -0.38 9.02
CA ASN A 113 -10.96 -0.44 9.78
C ASN A 113 -11.11 -1.71 10.65
N LEU A 114 -10.25 -2.72 10.47
CA LEU A 114 -10.17 -3.94 11.28
C LEU A 114 -9.04 -3.89 12.31
N GLY A 115 -8.30 -2.78 12.39
CA GLY A 115 -7.14 -2.65 13.26
C GLY A 115 -5.88 -3.31 12.69
N GLU A 116 -5.93 -3.83 11.47
CA GLU A 116 -4.81 -4.56 10.85
C GLU A 116 -3.74 -3.59 10.35
N THR A 117 -2.47 -3.87 10.63
CA THR A 117 -1.32 -3.19 10.00
C THR A 117 -0.97 -3.82 8.65
N ALA A 118 -0.07 -3.19 7.88
CA ALA A 118 0.47 -3.81 6.67
C ALA A 118 1.16 -5.16 6.99
N LEU A 119 1.93 -5.23 8.09
CA LEU A 119 2.59 -6.47 8.50
C LEU A 119 1.58 -7.57 8.85
N TYR A 120 0.50 -7.22 9.56
CA TYR A 120 -0.59 -8.16 9.85
C TYR A 120 -1.21 -8.72 8.56
N LYS A 121 -1.50 -7.87 7.57
CA LYS A 121 -2.04 -8.29 6.27
C LYS A 121 -1.07 -9.21 5.53
N ALA A 122 0.19 -8.83 5.43
CA ALA A 122 1.21 -9.65 4.79
C ALA A 122 1.34 -11.04 5.47
N ALA A 123 1.22 -11.10 6.80
CA ALA A 123 1.20 -12.35 7.55
C ALA A 123 -0.04 -13.21 7.27
N CYS A 124 -1.22 -12.58 7.24
CA CYS A 124 -2.49 -13.22 6.88
C CYS A 124 -2.49 -13.83 5.48
N ASP A 125 -1.76 -13.23 4.54
CA ASP A 125 -1.75 -13.60 3.12
C ASP A 125 -0.53 -14.45 2.72
N ASN A 126 0.32 -14.83 3.69
CA ASN A 126 1.59 -15.55 3.47
C ASN A 126 2.55 -14.82 2.51
N ASN A 127 2.53 -13.50 2.50
CA ASN A 127 3.38 -12.70 1.63
C ASN A 127 4.77 -12.53 2.26
N ILE A 128 5.59 -13.57 2.20
CA ILE A 128 6.93 -13.63 2.82
C ILE A 128 7.79 -12.44 2.40
N VAL A 129 7.73 -12.06 1.13
CA VAL A 129 8.50 -10.93 0.58
C VAL A 129 8.07 -9.61 1.22
N ALA A 130 6.76 -9.36 1.33
CA ALA A 130 6.25 -8.18 2.02
C ALA A 130 6.56 -8.19 3.52
N VAL A 131 6.47 -9.36 4.19
CA VAL A 131 6.83 -9.51 5.61
C VAL A 131 8.30 -9.13 5.82
N ALA A 132 9.21 -9.68 5.02
CA ALA A 132 10.64 -9.36 5.10
C ALA A 132 10.90 -7.86 4.89
N ALA A 133 10.30 -7.26 3.86
CA ALA A 133 10.47 -5.85 3.56
C ALA A 133 9.93 -4.94 4.68
N LEU A 134 8.76 -5.26 5.25
CA LEU A 134 8.14 -4.50 6.33
C LEU A 134 8.92 -4.62 7.65
N LEU A 135 9.41 -5.82 7.99
CA LEU A 135 10.28 -6.02 9.15
C LEU A 135 11.61 -5.26 8.99
N GLY A 136 12.23 -5.34 7.81
CA GLY A 136 13.44 -4.58 7.48
C GLY A 136 13.25 -3.06 7.53
N ALA A 137 12.05 -2.58 7.23
CA ALA A 137 11.67 -1.17 7.37
C ALA A 137 11.37 -0.74 8.82
N GLY A 138 11.27 -1.68 9.77
CA GLY A 138 10.97 -1.41 11.17
C GLY A 138 9.49 -1.37 11.53
N ALA A 139 8.63 -2.08 10.79
CA ALA A 139 7.22 -2.23 11.15
C ALA A 139 7.06 -2.89 12.52
N GLY A 140 6.09 -2.42 13.32
CA GLY A 140 5.82 -2.97 14.64
C GLY A 140 5.32 -4.42 14.56
N VAL A 141 6.15 -5.35 15.03
CA VAL A 141 5.97 -6.79 14.83
C VAL A 141 4.77 -7.40 15.57
N ASP A 142 4.46 -6.91 16.77
CA ASP A 142 3.39 -7.46 17.63
C ASP A 142 2.12 -6.61 17.67
N LEU A 143 1.96 -5.67 16.75
CA LEU A 143 0.81 -4.77 16.73
C LEU A 143 -0.49 -5.54 16.41
N PRO A 144 -1.45 -5.69 17.34
CA PRO A 144 -2.59 -6.58 17.15
C PRO A 144 -3.78 -5.93 16.43
N ASP A 145 -4.58 -6.71 15.71
CA ASP A 145 -5.85 -6.23 15.17
C ASP A 145 -6.85 -5.83 16.28
N PHE A 146 -8.05 -5.37 15.92
CA PHE A 146 -9.07 -5.02 16.92
C PHE A 146 -9.63 -6.23 17.69
N ALA A 147 -9.38 -7.46 17.24
CA ALA A 147 -9.71 -8.67 17.98
C ALA A 147 -8.57 -9.09 18.94
N GLY A 148 -7.44 -8.39 18.94
CA GLY A 148 -6.29 -8.70 19.77
C GLY A 148 -5.33 -9.74 19.16
N LEU A 149 -5.51 -10.13 17.90
CA LEU A 149 -4.62 -11.08 17.23
C LEU A 149 -3.38 -10.36 16.69
N THR A 150 -2.19 -10.88 17.00
CA THR A 150 -0.93 -10.39 16.43
C THR A 150 -0.70 -10.96 15.02
N PRO A 151 0.21 -10.37 14.22
CA PRO A 151 0.63 -10.95 12.95
C PRO A 151 1.09 -12.40 13.08
N LEU A 152 1.79 -12.76 14.18
CA LEU A 152 2.22 -14.12 14.44
C LEU A 152 1.03 -15.06 14.68
N CYS A 153 0.05 -14.66 15.52
CA CYS A 153 -1.17 -15.45 15.73
C CYS A 153 -1.91 -15.69 14.40
N ALA A 154 -1.99 -14.67 13.55
CA ALA A 154 -2.62 -14.77 12.25
C ALA A 154 -1.89 -15.78 11.33
N ALA A 155 -0.56 -15.71 11.25
CA ALA A 155 0.25 -16.66 10.47
C ALA A 155 0.09 -18.10 10.98
N ILE A 156 0.16 -18.33 12.29
CA ILE A 156 0.03 -19.65 12.90
C ILE A 156 -1.37 -20.23 12.66
N SER A 157 -2.43 -19.45 12.89
CA SER A 157 -3.82 -19.92 12.73
C SER A 157 -4.15 -20.35 11.29
N ARG A 158 -3.38 -19.83 10.31
CA ARG A 158 -3.51 -20.13 8.88
C ARG A 158 -2.50 -21.17 8.38
N GLY A 159 -1.60 -21.65 9.24
CA GLY A 159 -0.58 -22.63 8.88
C GLY A 159 0.59 -22.07 8.05
N HIS A 160 0.81 -20.75 8.09
CA HIS A 160 1.87 -20.06 7.35
C HIS A 160 3.21 -20.15 8.10
N ASN A 161 3.78 -21.36 8.17
CA ASN A 161 4.96 -21.66 9.00
C ASN A 161 6.21 -20.83 8.65
N ASP A 162 6.47 -20.59 7.37
CA ASP A 162 7.62 -19.79 6.93
C ASP A 162 7.46 -18.33 7.36
N THR A 163 6.25 -17.79 7.21
CA THR A 163 5.92 -16.44 7.67
C THR A 163 5.99 -16.32 9.19
N ALA A 164 5.48 -17.32 9.93
CA ALA A 164 5.59 -17.36 11.38
C ALA A 164 7.06 -17.41 11.85
N SER A 165 7.90 -18.21 11.17
CA SER A 165 9.33 -18.28 11.45
C SER A 165 10.01 -16.92 11.21
N LEU A 166 9.70 -16.27 10.09
CA LEU A 166 10.24 -14.96 9.77
C LEU A 166 9.81 -13.87 10.76
N LEU A 167 8.56 -13.91 11.24
CA LEU A 167 8.08 -13.00 12.28
C LEU A 167 8.82 -13.22 13.61
N LEU A 168 9.05 -14.47 14.00
CA LEU A 168 9.83 -14.81 15.21
C LEU A 168 11.30 -14.35 15.09
N GLU A 169 11.91 -14.52 13.92
CA GLU A 169 13.25 -13.98 13.61
C GLU A 169 13.27 -12.45 13.66
N GLY A 170 12.17 -11.81 13.25
CA GLY A 170 11.92 -10.38 13.36
C GLY A 170 11.59 -9.89 14.77
N GLY A 171 11.60 -10.76 15.78
CA GLY A 171 11.41 -10.41 17.18
C GLY A 171 9.96 -10.45 17.68
N ALA A 172 9.04 -11.14 16.98
CA ALA A 172 7.69 -11.37 17.47
C ALA A 172 7.70 -12.14 18.81
N ASP A 173 6.80 -11.74 19.71
CA ASP A 173 6.59 -12.45 20.98
C ASP A 173 6.00 -13.85 20.74
N ARG A 174 6.54 -14.85 21.46
CA ARG A 174 6.15 -16.27 21.36
C ARG A 174 4.85 -16.58 22.08
#